data_AF-A0A379X4X9-F1
#
_entry.id   AF-A0A379X4X9-F1
#
_cell.length_a   1.000
_cell.length_b   1.000
_cell.length_c   1.000
_cell.angle_alpha   90.00
_cell.angle_beta   90.00
_cell.angle_gamma   90.00
#
_symmetry.space_group_name_H-M   'P 1'
#
loop_
_entity.id
_entity.type
_entity.pdbx_description
1 polymer ?
#
loop_
_entity_poly.entity_id
_entity_poly.type
_entity_poly.pdbx_seq_one_letter_code
_entity_poly.pdbx_strand_id
1 'polypeptide(L)'
;MKHVKTVMTGAALAAAACVGLPSVAQAEVITLAPHERTITTEDGWNVKIRLEDESWNKVPTTNMTGTSREGYGSLRAVVEISGKGDTPLKGAQVSVGYVMGCFATLNSVNPGIQLNVGPNIGFNVGPIDPGVRAGVGAFVQPSVNASISPGQIQTVPVSSKNAEKTKTVVQVREAHMSMDGCLGPLQVRAYASVGIDTKEVKDGTVVYGDTFPI
;
A
#
# COMPACT_ATOMS: atom_id res chain seq x y z
N MET A 1 37.65 66.65 21.10
CA MET A 1 36.37 67.35 21.30
C MET A 1 35.26 66.55 20.63
N LYS A 2 34.25 66.19 21.44
CA LYS A 2 32.84 65.89 21.11
C LYS A 2 32.49 64.75 20.13
N HIS A 3 31.88 63.72 20.72
CA HIS A 3 30.98 62.71 20.16
C HIS A 3 29.92 63.26 19.21
N VAL A 4 29.49 62.46 18.22
CA VAL A 4 28.07 62.19 17.93
C VAL A 4 27.93 60.76 17.38
N LYS A 5 27.14 59.93 18.07
CA LYS A 5 26.57 58.66 17.59
C LYS A 5 25.29 58.98 16.81
N THR A 6 25.04 58.31 15.69
CA THR A 6 23.70 58.26 15.09
C THR A 6 23.35 56.80 14.82
N VAL A 7 22.49 56.27 15.69
CA VAL A 7 21.71 55.04 15.48
C VAL A 7 20.54 55.43 14.59
N MET A 8 20.30 54.70 13.50
CA MET A 8 19.06 54.82 12.74
C MET A 8 18.50 53.43 12.46
N THR A 9 17.48 53.10 13.25
CA THR A 9 16.61 51.93 13.14
C THR A 9 15.78 52.06 11.86
N GLY A 10 15.78 51.02 11.01
CA GLY A 10 14.96 50.96 9.81
C GLY A 10 14.53 49.52 9.55
N ALA A 11 13.32 49.17 10.01
CA ALA A 11 12.66 47.92 9.67
C ALA A 11 12.11 48.01 8.23
N ALA A 12 12.41 47.02 7.39
CA ALA A 12 11.71 46.82 6.11
C ALA A 12 11.58 45.33 5.82
N LEU A 13 10.36 44.97 5.39
CA LEU A 13 9.73 43.66 5.37
C LEU A 13 10.47 42.59 4.53
N ALA A 14 10.68 41.42 5.10
CA ALA A 14 11.02 40.21 4.36
C ALA A 14 9.73 39.57 3.80
N ALA A 15 9.44 39.79 2.52
CA ALA A 15 8.45 39.01 1.79
C ALA A 15 9.07 37.66 1.41
N ALA A 16 8.91 36.65 2.27
CA ALA A 16 9.23 35.27 1.93
C ALA A 16 8.14 34.72 1.00
N ALA A 17 8.34 34.87 -0.30
CA ALA A 17 7.55 34.13 -1.28
C ALA A 17 7.99 32.67 -1.23
N CYS A 18 7.19 31.82 -0.58
CA CYS A 18 7.31 30.37 -0.66
C CYS A 18 7.03 29.91 -2.09
N VAL A 19 8.06 29.96 -2.94
CA VAL A 19 8.05 29.21 -4.20
C VAL A 19 8.17 27.75 -3.79
N GLY A 20 7.03 27.05 -3.79
CA GLY A 20 6.99 25.60 -3.59
C GLY A 20 7.85 24.93 -4.65
N LEU A 21 9.03 24.47 -4.25
CA LEU A 21 9.82 23.55 -5.06
C LEU A 21 8.96 22.30 -5.29
N PRO A 22 8.92 21.73 -6.51
CA PRO A 22 8.33 20.42 -6.70
C PRO A 22 9.14 19.45 -5.83
N SER A 23 8.54 18.94 -4.76
CA SER A 23 9.08 17.82 -4.01
C SER A 23 9.17 16.65 -4.97
N VAL A 24 10.37 16.39 -5.48
CA VAL A 24 10.68 15.19 -6.26
C VAL A 24 10.33 14.04 -5.33
N ALA A 25 9.26 13.31 -5.63
CA ALA A 25 8.87 12.14 -4.87
C ALA A 25 10.03 11.15 -4.94
N GLN A 26 10.82 11.06 -3.86
CA GLN A 26 11.92 10.12 -3.82
C GLN A 26 11.35 8.71 -3.66
N ALA A 27 11.92 7.79 -4.42
CA ALA A 27 11.76 6.37 -4.19
C ALA A 27 12.21 6.07 -2.76
N GLU A 28 11.28 5.61 -1.91
CA GLU A 28 11.59 5.18 -0.55
C GLU A 28 11.80 3.67 -0.56
N VAL A 29 13.06 3.26 -0.34
CA VAL A 29 13.42 1.84 -0.26
C VAL A 29 13.35 1.41 1.19
N ILE A 30 12.44 0.49 1.49
CA ILE A 30 12.30 -0.17 2.79
C ILE A 30 13.04 -1.50 2.71
N THR A 31 13.95 -1.76 3.66
CA THR A 31 14.61 -3.06 3.80
C THR A 31 14.06 -3.78 5.02
N LEU A 32 13.76 -5.07 4.89
CA LEU A 32 13.11 -5.85 5.93
C LEU A 32 14.01 -6.96 6.48
N ALA A 33 13.79 -7.32 7.74
CA ALA A 33 14.59 -8.33 8.43
C ALA A 33 14.32 -9.74 7.86
N PRO A 34 15.34 -10.61 7.83
CA PRO A 34 15.15 -11.99 7.39
C PRO A 34 14.31 -12.78 8.39
N HIS A 35 13.52 -13.72 7.89
CA HIS A 35 12.68 -14.61 8.66
C HIS A 35 12.92 -16.06 8.26
N GLU A 36 12.88 -16.98 9.22
CA GLU A 36 13.08 -18.40 8.93
C GLU A 36 12.13 -19.29 9.71
N ARG A 37 11.88 -20.46 9.15
CA ARG A 37 11.10 -21.51 9.78
C ARG A 37 11.67 -22.87 9.42
N THR A 38 11.72 -23.76 10.40
CA THR A 38 12.09 -25.16 10.21
C THR A 38 10.95 -26.04 10.68
N ILE A 39 10.61 -27.05 9.88
CA ILE A 39 9.70 -28.13 10.26
C ILE A 39 10.38 -29.48 10.07
N THR A 40 9.91 -30.48 10.79
CA THR A 40 10.24 -31.88 10.53
C THR A 40 8.95 -32.56 10.07
N THR A 41 8.98 -33.17 8.88
CA THR A 41 7.83 -33.91 8.35
C THR A 41 7.61 -35.19 9.16
N GLU A 42 6.42 -35.77 9.06
CA GLU A 42 6.08 -37.03 9.74
C GLU A 42 7.02 -38.18 9.37
N ASP A 43 7.50 -38.22 8.13
CA ASP A 43 8.46 -39.20 7.63
C ASP A 43 9.94 -38.78 7.83
N GLY A 44 10.20 -37.77 8.67
CA GLY A 44 11.54 -37.47 9.19
C GLY A 44 12.42 -36.52 8.36
N TRP A 45 11.88 -35.86 7.34
CA TRP A 45 12.62 -34.82 6.60
C TRP A 45 12.65 -33.50 7.36
N ASN A 46 13.81 -32.87 7.46
CA ASN A 46 13.96 -31.53 8.01
C ASN A 46 13.90 -30.50 6.88
N VAL A 47 12.88 -29.66 6.88
CA VAL A 47 12.66 -28.62 5.87
C VAL A 47 12.86 -27.26 6.52
N LYS A 48 13.92 -26.56 6.10
CA LYS A 48 14.21 -25.18 6.49
C LYS A 48 13.86 -24.25 5.33
N ILE A 49 13.05 -23.23 5.61
CA ILE A 49 12.75 -22.13 4.69
C ILE A 49 13.23 -20.81 5.29
N ARG A 50 13.89 -19.99 4.48
CA ARG A 50 14.35 -18.65 4.83
C ARG A 50 13.83 -17.66 3.80
N LEU A 51 13.26 -16.56 4.28
CA LEU A 51 12.92 -15.37 3.52
C LEU A 51 13.95 -14.30 3.90
N GLU A 52 14.76 -13.87 2.94
CA GLU A 52 15.87 -12.95 3.14
C GLU A 52 15.96 -11.96 1.99
N ASP A 53 16.84 -10.96 2.14
CA ASP A 53 17.08 -9.90 1.13
C ASP A 53 15.77 -9.20 0.68
N GLU A 54 14.80 -9.06 1.59
CA GLU A 54 13.53 -8.41 1.31
C GLU A 54 13.73 -6.89 1.27
N SER A 55 13.30 -6.29 0.17
CA SER A 55 13.22 -4.85 0.02
C SER A 55 12.01 -4.44 -0.79
N TRP A 56 11.48 -3.27 -0.49
CA TRP A 56 10.37 -2.66 -1.20
C TRP A 56 10.74 -1.26 -1.64
N ASN A 57 10.66 -1.00 -2.94
CA ASN A 57 10.82 0.33 -3.50
C ASN A 57 9.44 0.94 -3.76
N LYS A 58 9.04 1.91 -2.93
CA LYS A 58 7.79 2.65 -3.12
C LYS A 58 7.96 3.70 -4.21
N VAL A 59 7.01 3.74 -5.15
CA VAL A 59 7.03 4.71 -6.26
C VAL A 59 5.71 5.48 -6.36
N PRO A 60 5.72 6.67 -6.99
CA PRO A 60 4.50 7.35 -7.39
C PRO A 60 3.65 6.47 -8.31
N THR A 61 2.33 6.63 -8.23
CA THR A 61 1.40 5.82 -9.02
C THR A 61 1.40 6.26 -10.48
N THR A 62 1.49 5.29 -11.39
CA THR A 62 1.50 5.50 -12.84
C THR A 62 0.17 6.09 -13.33
N ASN A 63 -0.94 5.79 -12.64
CA ASN A 63 -2.27 6.33 -12.94
C ASN A 63 -2.57 7.68 -12.26
N MET A 64 -1.60 8.23 -11.50
CA MET A 64 -1.72 9.51 -10.78
C MET A 64 -2.91 9.60 -9.80
N THR A 65 -3.49 8.46 -9.43
CA THR A 65 -4.67 8.40 -8.58
C THR A 65 -4.25 8.34 -7.11
N GLY A 66 -4.79 9.23 -6.28
CA GLY A 66 -4.41 9.33 -4.86
C GLY A 66 -4.82 8.13 -4.00
N THR A 67 -5.76 7.31 -4.47
CA THR A 67 -6.17 6.05 -3.85
C THR A 67 -5.41 4.84 -4.37
N SER A 68 -4.45 5.02 -5.27
CA SER A 68 -3.60 3.93 -5.76
C SER A 68 -2.31 3.84 -4.95
N ARG A 69 -1.75 2.64 -4.85
CA ARG A 69 -0.42 2.38 -4.29
C ARG A 69 0.36 1.52 -5.26
N GLU A 70 1.64 1.83 -5.43
CA GLU A 70 2.51 1.19 -6.41
C GLU A 70 3.93 1.05 -5.87
N GLY A 71 4.60 -0.04 -6.25
CA GLY A 71 5.96 -0.32 -5.80
C GLY A 71 6.58 -1.53 -6.48
N TYR A 72 7.85 -1.74 -6.17
CA TYR A 72 8.63 -2.88 -6.64
C TYR A 72 9.15 -3.68 -5.45
N GLY A 73 8.74 -4.94 -5.35
CA GLY A 73 9.19 -5.87 -4.32
C GLY A 73 10.36 -6.73 -4.78
N SER A 74 11.41 -6.80 -3.98
CA SER A 74 12.49 -7.80 -4.13
C SER A 74 12.53 -8.68 -2.89
N LEU A 75 12.77 -9.97 -3.09
CA LEU A 75 12.95 -10.93 -2.01
C LEU A 75 13.74 -12.14 -2.49
N ARG A 76 14.27 -12.90 -1.54
CA ARG A 76 14.94 -14.16 -1.78
C ARG A 76 14.43 -15.22 -0.84
N ALA A 77 13.92 -16.31 -1.39
CA ALA A 77 13.59 -17.51 -0.62
C ALA A 77 14.67 -18.57 -0.81
N VAL A 78 15.15 -19.13 0.30
CA VAL A 78 16.07 -20.27 0.32
C VAL A 78 15.43 -21.41 1.08
N VAL A 79 15.33 -22.55 0.41
CA VAL A 79 14.79 -23.79 0.96
C VAL A 79 15.88 -24.84 1.00
N GLU A 80 16.05 -25.46 2.16
CA GLU A 80 17.00 -26.54 2.41
C GLU A 80 16.28 -27.73 3.05
N ILE A 81 16.31 -28.87 2.36
CA ILE A 81 15.73 -30.14 2.77
C ILE A 81 16.89 -31.04 3.19
N SER A 82 16.86 -31.53 4.42
CA SER A 82 17.95 -32.32 5.01
C SER A 82 17.41 -33.47 5.86
N GLY A 83 18.32 -34.30 6.37
CA GLY A 83 17.98 -35.53 7.08
C GLY A 83 17.88 -36.73 6.15
N LYS A 84 17.42 -37.85 6.72
CA LYS A 84 17.18 -39.10 6.02
C LYS A 84 15.76 -39.53 6.39
N GLY A 85 14.81 -39.08 5.59
CA GLY A 85 13.42 -39.48 5.80
C GLY A 85 13.22 -40.97 5.50
N ASP A 86 12.17 -41.53 6.05
CA ASP A 86 11.81 -42.94 5.91
C ASP A 86 11.36 -43.27 4.49
N THR A 87 10.84 -42.27 3.76
CA THR A 87 10.43 -42.43 2.35
C THR A 87 11.19 -41.51 1.39
N PRO A 88 11.43 -41.96 0.14
CA PRO A 88 12.11 -41.13 -0.86
C PRO A 88 11.36 -39.83 -1.17
N LEU A 89 12.11 -38.74 -1.26
CA LEU A 89 11.64 -37.45 -1.73
C LEU A 89 11.23 -37.56 -3.21
N LYS A 90 9.99 -37.17 -3.55
CA LYS A 90 9.55 -37.05 -4.96
C LYS A 90 9.86 -35.66 -5.52
N GLY A 91 9.73 -34.64 -4.68
CA GLY A 91 10.05 -33.27 -5.03
C GLY A 91 9.54 -32.28 -3.99
N ALA A 92 9.83 -31.01 -4.22
CA ALA A 92 9.22 -29.93 -3.46
C ALA A 92 8.81 -28.79 -4.41
N GLN A 93 7.88 -27.94 -3.99
CA GLN A 93 7.52 -26.73 -4.70
C GLN A 93 7.69 -25.54 -3.77
N VAL A 94 8.52 -24.59 -4.21
CA VAL A 94 8.76 -23.33 -3.50
C VAL A 94 7.98 -22.24 -4.21
N SER A 95 7.21 -21.45 -3.47
CA SER A 95 6.43 -20.33 -3.99
C SER A 95 6.68 -19.10 -3.14
N VAL A 96 6.77 -17.94 -3.79
CA VAL A 96 6.98 -16.65 -3.13
C VAL A 96 6.00 -15.61 -3.65
N GLY A 97 5.66 -14.65 -2.81
CA GLY A 97 4.81 -13.55 -3.21
C GLY A 97 4.56 -12.59 -2.06
N TYR A 98 3.50 -11.80 -2.21
CA TYR A 98 3.10 -10.81 -1.22
C TYR A 98 1.62 -10.95 -0.89
N VAL A 99 1.31 -10.73 0.37
CA VAL A 99 -0.05 -10.51 0.85
C VAL A 99 -0.22 -9.00 0.99
N MET A 100 -1.24 -8.47 0.33
CA MET A 100 -1.54 -7.05 0.30
C MET A 100 -2.96 -6.81 0.79
N GLY A 101 -3.15 -5.81 1.66
CA GLY A 101 -4.46 -5.51 2.22
C GLY A 101 -4.67 -4.03 2.49
N CYS A 102 -5.84 -3.52 2.14
CA CYS A 102 -6.26 -2.16 2.48
C CYS A 102 -7.44 -2.19 3.45
N PHE A 103 -7.65 -1.09 4.16
CA PHE A 103 -8.77 -0.94 5.11
C PHE A 103 -10.13 -0.91 4.39
N ALA A 104 -10.21 -0.15 3.31
CA ALA A 104 -11.41 0.01 2.49
C ALA A 104 -11.03 0.31 1.03
N THR A 105 -11.95 -0.01 0.13
CA THR A 105 -11.79 0.24 -1.31
C THR A 105 -12.81 1.27 -1.79
N LEU A 106 -12.33 2.32 -2.44
CA LEU A 106 -13.14 3.30 -3.14
C LEU A 106 -13.49 2.75 -4.53
N ASN A 107 -14.76 2.42 -4.74
CA ASN A 107 -15.22 1.81 -5.99
C ASN A 107 -15.54 2.87 -7.05
N SER A 108 -16.21 3.95 -6.65
CA SER A 108 -16.59 5.03 -7.56
C SER A 108 -16.79 6.34 -6.81
N VAL A 109 -16.56 7.44 -7.54
CA VAL A 109 -16.94 8.80 -7.14
C VAL A 109 -17.78 9.37 -8.25
N ASN A 110 -19.04 9.66 -7.96
CA ASN A 110 -20.03 10.18 -8.90
C ASN A 110 -20.34 11.63 -8.50
N PRO A 111 -19.70 12.62 -9.15
CA PRO A 111 -20.13 14.01 -9.02
C PRO A 111 -21.49 14.16 -9.69
N GLY A 112 -22.41 14.81 -8.99
CA GLY A 112 -23.77 15.09 -9.43
C GLY A 112 -24.12 16.55 -9.21
N ILE A 113 -25.17 16.98 -9.88
CA ILE A 113 -25.76 18.30 -9.69
C ILE A 113 -27.22 18.06 -9.35
N GLN A 114 -27.62 18.42 -8.14
CA GLN A 114 -29.00 18.35 -7.70
C GLN A 114 -29.67 19.69 -7.99
N LEU A 115 -30.66 19.65 -8.90
CA LEU A 115 -31.53 20.78 -9.16
C LEU A 115 -32.74 20.68 -8.22
N ASN A 116 -32.88 21.62 -7.31
CA ASN A 116 -34.08 21.73 -6.47
C ASN A 116 -34.93 22.89 -7.00
N VAL A 117 -36.11 22.56 -7.54
CA VAL A 117 -37.09 23.54 -8.01
C VAL A 117 -38.31 23.43 -7.12
N GLY A 118 -38.60 24.49 -6.38
CA GLY A 118 -39.68 24.48 -5.40
C GLY A 118 -40.03 25.88 -4.90
N PRO A 119 -41.15 25.99 -4.16
CA PRO A 119 -41.53 27.25 -3.54
C PRO A 119 -40.47 27.65 -2.51
N ASN A 120 -39.91 28.84 -2.67
CA ASN A 120 -38.97 29.41 -1.71
C ASN A 120 -39.65 30.58 -0.98
N ILE A 121 -39.45 30.62 0.34
CA ILE A 121 -39.93 31.73 1.18
C ILE A 121 -38.71 32.53 1.61
N GLY A 122 -38.59 33.75 1.09
CA GLY A 122 -37.56 34.70 1.47
C GLY A 122 -38.11 35.75 2.44
N PHE A 123 -37.38 36.02 3.51
CA PHE A 123 -37.71 37.11 4.43
C PHE A 123 -36.88 38.34 4.07
N ASN A 124 -37.54 39.44 3.71
CA ASN A 124 -36.87 40.71 3.47
C ASN A 124 -36.94 41.56 4.75
N VAL A 125 -35.78 41.82 5.37
CA VAL A 125 -35.64 42.68 6.55
C VAL A 125 -34.96 43.99 6.11
N GLY A 126 -35.66 44.75 5.28
CA GLY A 126 -35.23 46.06 4.79
C GLY A 126 -36.20 47.19 5.20
N PRO A 127 -35.73 48.44 5.35
CA PRO A 127 -36.53 49.55 5.87
C PRO A 127 -37.64 50.06 4.93
N ILE A 128 -37.64 49.59 3.68
CA ILE A 128 -38.52 50.07 2.60
C ILE A 128 -39.64 49.10 2.23
N ASP A 129 -39.57 47.82 2.63
CA ASP A 129 -40.63 46.83 2.42
C ASP A 129 -40.35 45.55 3.26
N PRO A 130 -40.58 45.57 4.59
CA PRO A 130 -40.42 44.41 5.44
C PRO A 130 -41.56 43.44 5.20
N GLY A 131 -41.25 42.26 4.66
CA GLY A 131 -42.28 41.31 4.24
C GLY A 131 -41.76 39.93 3.87
N VAL A 132 -42.68 38.98 3.85
CA VAL A 132 -42.43 37.60 3.40
C VAL A 132 -42.68 37.54 1.90
N ARG A 133 -41.64 37.27 1.11
CA ARG A 133 -41.77 37.03 -0.32
C ARG A 133 -41.81 35.53 -0.57
N ALA A 134 -42.96 35.05 -1.04
CA ALA A 134 -43.11 33.71 -1.58
C ALA A 134 -42.85 33.75 -3.09
N GLY A 135 -41.94 32.90 -3.56
CA GLY A 135 -41.61 32.75 -4.97
C GLY A 135 -41.36 31.30 -5.34
N VAL A 136 -41.11 31.04 -6.62
CA VAL A 136 -40.58 29.75 -7.08
C VAL A 136 -39.14 29.99 -7.48
N GLY A 137 -38.22 29.33 -6.79
CA GLY A 137 -36.79 29.42 -7.02
C GLY A 137 -36.25 28.09 -7.55
N ALA A 138 -35.21 28.17 -8.36
CA ALA A 138 -34.38 27.02 -8.70
C ALA A 138 -33.03 27.20 -7.99
N PHE A 139 -32.64 26.23 -7.17
CA PHE A 139 -31.31 26.20 -6.55
C PHE A 139 -30.55 24.97 -7.01
N VAL A 140 -29.29 25.18 -7.37
CA VAL A 140 -28.40 24.15 -7.91
C VAL A 140 -27.39 23.82 -6.82
N GLN A 141 -27.41 22.57 -6.34
CA GLN A 141 -26.47 22.09 -5.33
C GLN A 141 -25.54 21.05 -5.93
N PRO A 142 -24.22 21.24 -5.86
CA PRO A 142 -23.30 20.15 -6.18
C PRO A 142 -23.48 19.02 -5.17
N SER A 143 -23.49 17.78 -5.64
CA SER A 143 -23.48 16.60 -4.79
C SER A 143 -22.35 15.67 -5.20
N VAL A 144 -21.81 14.93 -4.23
CA VAL A 144 -20.81 13.89 -4.51
C VAL A 144 -21.28 12.63 -3.82
N ASN A 145 -21.48 11.58 -4.60
CA ASN A 145 -21.80 10.26 -4.09
C ASN A 145 -20.57 9.37 -4.27
N ALA A 146 -20.11 8.76 -3.19
CA ALA A 146 -18.99 7.82 -3.21
C ALA A 146 -19.48 6.44 -2.79
N SER A 147 -19.02 5.41 -3.50
CA SER A 147 -19.25 4.01 -3.15
C SER A 147 -17.99 3.43 -2.53
N ILE A 148 -18.10 2.93 -1.30
CA ILE A 148 -16.97 2.37 -0.52
C ILE A 148 -17.32 0.93 -0.13
N SER A 149 -16.41 0.02 -0.44
CA SER A 149 -16.47 -1.38 -0.01
C SER A 149 -15.51 -1.65 1.16
N PRO A 150 -15.82 -2.62 2.04
CA PRO A 150 -14.84 -3.15 2.98
C PRO A 150 -13.59 -3.65 2.25
N GLY A 151 -12.40 -3.33 2.78
CA GLY A 151 -11.15 -3.73 2.17
C GLY A 151 -10.97 -5.23 2.12
N GLN A 152 -10.20 -5.71 1.15
CA GLN A 152 -9.91 -7.12 0.94
C GLN A 152 -8.42 -7.39 1.10
N ILE A 153 -8.10 -8.62 1.51
CA ILE A 153 -6.72 -9.13 1.51
C ILE A 153 -6.53 -9.94 0.24
N GLN A 154 -5.49 -9.63 -0.52
CA GLN A 154 -5.14 -10.31 -1.75
C GLN A 154 -3.74 -10.91 -1.63
N THR A 155 -3.62 -12.19 -1.97
CA THR A 155 -2.33 -12.87 -2.08
C THR A 155 -1.90 -12.85 -3.54
N VAL A 156 -0.80 -12.17 -3.82
CA VAL A 156 -0.21 -12.04 -5.16
C VAL A 156 1.00 -12.96 -5.25
N PRO A 157 0.88 -14.11 -5.94
CA PRO A 157 2.01 -14.97 -6.22
C PRO A 157 2.92 -14.30 -7.25
N VAL A 158 4.23 -14.32 -7.00
CA VAL A 158 5.21 -13.65 -7.86
C VAL A 158 6.04 -14.65 -8.63
N SER A 159 6.51 -15.69 -7.95
CA SER A 159 7.34 -16.72 -8.58
C SER A 159 7.20 -18.05 -7.87
N SER A 160 7.42 -19.12 -8.60
CA SER A 160 7.48 -20.47 -8.03
C SER A 160 8.52 -21.32 -8.76
N LYS A 161 9.03 -22.33 -8.07
CA LYS A 161 10.02 -23.26 -8.60
C LYS A 161 9.79 -24.65 -8.02
N ASN A 162 9.79 -25.65 -8.91
CA ASN A 162 9.90 -27.04 -8.50
C ASN A 162 11.35 -27.34 -8.13
N ALA A 163 11.53 -27.83 -6.91
CA ALA A 163 12.76 -28.25 -6.30
C ALA A 163 12.97 -29.74 -6.57
N GLU A 164 13.88 -30.05 -7.49
CA GLU A 164 14.38 -31.41 -7.75
C GLU A 164 15.61 -31.75 -6.87
N LYS A 165 16.14 -30.74 -6.18
CA LYS A 165 17.33 -30.83 -5.32
C LYS A 165 16.96 -30.47 -3.89
N THR A 166 17.77 -30.95 -2.96
CA THR A 166 17.66 -30.66 -1.52
C THR A 166 17.89 -29.18 -1.17
N LYS A 167 18.43 -28.37 -2.09
CA LYS A 167 18.53 -26.92 -1.94
C LYS A 167 17.91 -26.21 -3.13
N THR A 168 17.01 -25.28 -2.86
CA THR A 168 16.35 -24.46 -3.88
C THR A 168 16.35 -23.00 -3.47
N VAL A 169 16.61 -22.13 -4.44
CA VAL A 169 16.61 -20.68 -4.26
C VAL A 169 15.65 -20.06 -5.27
N VAL A 170 14.74 -19.22 -4.79
CA VAL A 170 13.88 -18.39 -5.63
C VAL A 170 14.24 -16.94 -5.34
N GLN A 171 14.75 -16.25 -6.35
CA GLN A 171 15.10 -14.84 -6.26
C GLN A 171 14.12 -14.02 -7.10
N VAL A 172 13.52 -13.04 -6.47
CA VAL A 172 12.71 -12.01 -7.12
C VAL A 172 13.48 -10.70 -7.02
N ARG A 173 13.50 -9.95 -8.12
CA ARG A 173 14.07 -8.59 -8.18
C ARG A 173 13.04 -7.68 -8.82
N GLU A 174 12.73 -6.59 -8.13
CA GLU A 174 11.88 -5.50 -8.60
C GLU A 174 10.56 -5.96 -9.25
N ALA A 175 9.86 -6.90 -8.61
CA ALA A 175 8.54 -7.31 -9.06
C ALA A 175 7.54 -6.16 -8.85
N HIS A 176 6.98 -5.68 -9.95
CA HIS A 176 5.99 -4.60 -9.94
C HIS A 176 4.68 -5.05 -9.31
N MET A 177 4.15 -4.23 -8.41
CA MET A 177 2.87 -4.45 -7.74
C MET A 177 2.12 -3.13 -7.59
N SER A 178 0.81 -3.20 -7.78
CA SER A 178 -0.07 -2.07 -7.61
C SER A 178 -1.42 -2.51 -7.04
N MET A 179 -2.04 -1.63 -6.26
CA MET A 179 -3.42 -1.80 -5.82
C MET A 179 -4.16 -0.46 -5.93
N ASP A 180 -5.31 -0.50 -6.58
CA ASP A 180 -6.16 0.66 -6.81
C ASP A 180 -7.29 0.78 -5.79
N GLY A 181 -7.73 2.01 -5.57
CA GLY A 181 -8.89 2.29 -4.71
C GLY A 181 -8.63 2.15 -3.22
N CYS A 182 -7.39 1.91 -2.76
CA CYS A 182 -7.07 1.85 -1.34
C CYS A 182 -7.31 3.19 -0.63
N LEU A 183 -8.26 3.17 0.31
CA LEU A 183 -8.48 4.27 1.24
C LEU A 183 -7.51 4.14 2.42
N GLY A 184 -6.43 4.92 2.38
CA GLY A 184 -5.38 4.91 3.40
C GLY A 184 -4.12 4.17 2.94
N PRO A 185 -3.23 3.77 3.86
CA PRO A 185 -2.03 3.00 3.51
C PRO A 185 -2.40 1.59 3.05
N LEU A 186 -1.64 1.06 2.09
CA LEU A 186 -1.70 -0.37 1.74
C LEU A 186 -0.74 -1.12 2.68
N GLN A 187 -1.22 -2.15 3.36
CA GLN A 187 -0.37 -3.05 4.15
C GLN A 187 0.17 -4.14 3.24
N VAL A 188 1.47 -4.34 3.26
CA VAL A 188 2.17 -5.35 2.46
C VAL A 188 2.95 -6.28 3.39
N ARG A 189 3.02 -7.56 3.04
CA ARG A 189 3.80 -8.59 3.72
C ARG A 189 4.28 -9.64 2.73
N ALA A 190 5.57 -9.90 2.65
CA ALA A 190 6.07 -11.03 1.85
C ALA A 190 5.75 -12.38 2.50
N TYR A 191 5.63 -13.39 1.66
CA TYR A 191 5.60 -14.79 2.07
C TYR A 191 6.51 -15.64 1.20
N ALA A 192 7.06 -16.68 1.80
CA ALA A 192 7.68 -17.80 1.11
C ALA A 192 7.09 -19.09 1.65
N SER A 193 6.63 -19.96 0.77
CA SER A 193 6.11 -21.28 1.11
C SER A 193 6.88 -22.38 0.41
N VAL A 194 6.95 -23.52 1.07
CA VAL A 194 7.46 -24.77 0.52
C VAL A 194 6.45 -25.87 0.78
N GLY A 195 6.05 -26.57 -0.28
CA GLY A 195 5.40 -27.88 -0.18
C GLY A 195 6.40 -28.97 -0.49
N ILE A 196 6.46 -30.02 0.32
CA ILE A 196 7.29 -31.20 0.14
C ILE A 196 6.38 -32.41 -0.15
N ASP A 197 6.75 -33.20 -1.16
CA ASP A 197 6.02 -34.39 -1.58
C ASP A 197 6.97 -35.59 -1.51
N THR A 198 6.63 -36.56 -0.69
CA THR A 198 7.36 -37.82 -0.53
C THR A 198 6.52 -38.99 -1.02
N LYS A 199 6.96 -40.23 -0.81
CA LYS A 199 6.15 -41.37 -1.25
C LYS A 199 4.79 -41.41 -0.53
N GLU A 200 4.80 -41.09 0.75
CA GLU A 200 3.68 -41.32 1.67
C GLU A 200 3.12 -40.02 2.29
N VAL A 201 3.90 -38.93 2.32
CA VAL A 201 3.53 -37.68 2.99
C VAL A 201 3.52 -36.51 2.01
N LYS A 202 2.51 -35.64 2.13
CA LYS A 202 2.54 -34.28 1.60
C LYS A 202 2.47 -33.31 2.76
N ASP A 203 3.49 -32.51 2.91
CA ASP A 203 3.61 -31.55 4.00
C ASP A 203 4.08 -30.20 3.44
N GLY A 204 4.05 -29.16 4.25
CA GLY A 204 4.53 -27.86 3.82
C GLY A 204 4.52 -26.84 4.94
N THR A 205 5.27 -25.78 4.70
CA THR A 205 5.30 -24.67 5.63
C THR A 205 5.41 -23.35 4.91
N VAL A 206 5.07 -22.29 5.61
CA VAL A 206 5.15 -20.91 5.15
C VAL A 206 5.87 -20.07 6.19
N VAL A 207 6.75 -19.21 5.72
CA VAL A 207 7.35 -18.13 6.50
C VAL A 207 6.85 -16.81 5.95
N TYR A 208 6.52 -15.90 6.86
CA TYR A 208 6.06 -14.56 6.55
C TYR A 208 7.11 -13.56 7.00
N GLY A 209 7.27 -12.49 6.23
CA GLY A 209 8.03 -11.32 6.65
C GLY A 209 7.22 -10.38 7.55
N ASP A 210 7.84 -9.25 7.90
CA ASP A 210 7.16 -8.19 8.61
C ASP A 210 6.09 -7.53 7.74
N THR A 211 5.07 -6.96 8.40
CA THR A 211 4.10 -6.10 7.70
C THR A 211 4.57 -4.66 7.72
N PHE A 212 4.47 -3.99 6.59
CA PHE A 212 4.80 -2.58 6.45
C PHE A 212 3.75 -1.83 5.61
N PRO A 213 3.49 -0.54 5.93
CA PRO A 213 2.59 0.30 5.15
C PRO A 213 3.31 0.91 3.93
N ILE A 214 2.58 1.05 2.81
CA ILE A 214 3.00 1.85 1.65
C ILE A 214 1.94 2.85 1.21
#